data_AF-R8ZZG2-F1
#
_entry.id   AF-R8ZZG2-F1
#
_cell.length_a   1.000
_cell.length_b   1.000
_cell.length_c   1.000
_cell.angle_alpha   90.00
_cell.angle_beta   90.00
_cell.angle_gamma   90.00
#
_symmetry.space_group_name_H-M   'P 1'
#
loop_
_entity.id
_entity.type
_entity.pdbx_description
1 polymer ?
#
loop_
_entity_poly.entity_id
_entity_poly.type
_entity_poly.pdbx_seq_one_letter_code
_entity_poly.pdbx_strand_id
1 'polypeptide(L)' 'MIEQIKERHLIRFQEPNFYAKLISRNCYSGKIVDQEVVTRNLPEGKATIEVLAIYEIENEKISKVWFLMGEPKF' A
#
# COMPACT_ATOMS: atom_id res chain seq x y z
N MET A 1 -16.29 6.60 6.37
CA MET A 1 -15.38 6.25 5.25
C MET A 1 -13.92 6.58 5.58
N ILE A 2 -13.56 7.84 5.86
CA ILE A 2 -12.19 8.20 6.30
C ILE A 2 -11.79 7.53 7.62
N GLU A 3 -12.66 7.52 8.63
CA GLU A 3 -12.34 6.91 9.94
C GLU A 3 -12.04 5.40 9.83
N GLN A 4 -12.81 4.66 9.03
CA GLN A 4 -12.54 3.25 8.75
C GLN A 4 -11.20 3.01 8.02
N ILE A 5 -10.75 3.98 7.21
CA ILE A 5 -9.41 3.91 6.59
C ILE A 5 -8.35 4.12 7.68
N LYS A 6 -8.52 5.12 8.54
CA LYS A 6 -7.59 5.42 9.63
C LYS A 6 -7.45 4.25 10.61
N GLU A 7 -8.56 3.68 11.07
CA GLU A 7 -8.56 2.54 12.00
C GLU A 7 -7.75 1.35 11.45
N ARG A 8 -7.96 1.01 10.17
CA ARG A 8 -7.19 -0.05 9.51
C ARG A 8 -5.70 0.25 9.44
N HIS A 9 -5.32 1.50 9.19
CA HIS A 9 -3.91 1.89 9.13
C HIS A 9 -3.27 1.93 10.52
N LEU A 10 -4.01 2.38 11.55
CA LEU A 10 -3.53 2.37 12.94
C LEU A 10 -3.14 0.97 13.39
N ILE A 11 -4.01 -0.03 13.13
CA ILE A 11 -3.71 -1.43 13.44
C ILE A 11 -2.49 -1.91 12.66
N ARG A 12 -2.43 -1.61 11.35
CA ARG A 12 -1.35 -2.05 10.47
C ARG A 12 0.01 -1.44 10.83
N PHE A 13 0.05 -0.21 11.34
CA PHE A 13 1.27 0.44 11.79
C PHE A 13 1.80 -0.07 13.14
N GLN A 14 1.01 -0.84 13.90
CA GLN A 14 1.52 -1.55 15.07
C GLN A 14 2.33 -2.80 14.70
N GLU A 15 2.27 -3.25 13.44
CA GLU A 15 2.97 -4.44 12.99
C GLU A 15 4.50 -4.19 13.01
N PRO A 16 5.29 -4.93 13.82
CA PRO A 16 6.73 -4.75 13.87
C PRO A 16 7.35 -4.97 12.50
N ASN A 17 8.38 -4.22 12.12
CA ASN A 17 9.04 -4.35 10.81
C ASN A 17 8.16 -4.05 9.58
N PHE A 18 6.94 -3.51 9.76
CA PHE A 18 6.12 -3.08 8.65
C PHE A 18 6.85 -1.97 7.88
N TYR A 19 7.17 -2.24 6.62
CA TYR A 19 7.95 -1.32 5.80
C TYR A 19 7.55 -1.43 4.34
N ALA A 20 7.03 -0.34 3.78
CA ALA A 20 6.76 -0.23 2.35
C ALA A 20 7.94 0.48 1.68
N LYS A 21 8.64 -0.23 0.78
CA LYS A 21 9.70 0.33 -0.04
C LYS A 21 9.12 0.70 -1.40
N LEU A 22 9.07 2.00 -1.71
CA LEU A 22 8.73 2.48 -3.05
C LEU A 22 9.83 2.07 -4.04
N ILE A 23 9.44 1.33 -5.07
CA ILE A 23 10.34 0.90 -6.16
C ILE A 23 10.25 1.89 -7.32
N SER A 24 9.04 2.28 -7.69
CA SER A 24 8.82 3.28 -8.72
C SER A 24 7.48 3.98 -8.52
N ARG A 25 7.40 5.22 -9.03
CA ARG A 25 6.17 6.01 -9.11
C ARG A 25 5.99 6.51 -10.53
N ASN A 26 4.80 6.31 -11.07
CA ASN A 26 4.39 6.86 -12.36
C ASN A 26 3.15 7.73 -12.17
N CYS A 27 3.11 8.87 -12.86
CA CYS A 27 2.00 9.81 -12.80
C CYS A 27 1.35 9.94 -14.18
N TYR A 28 0.04 9.72 -14.25
CA TYR A 28 -0.76 9.76 -15.47
C TYR A 28 -1.99 10.64 -15.25
N SER A 29 -1.94 11.90 -15.68
CA SER A 29 -3.07 12.84 -15.73
C SER A 29 -4.15 12.63 -14.64
N GLY A 30 -3.79 12.87 -13.38
CA GLY A 30 -4.69 12.69 -12.23
C GLY A 30 -4.73 11.28 -11.65
N LYS A 31 -3.87 10.35 -12.11
CA LYS A 31 -3.61 9.07 -11.47
C LYS A 31 -2.16 8.93 -11.09
N ILE A 32 -1.91 8.29 -9.94
CA ILE A 32 -0.57 7.94 -9.47
C ILE A 32 -0.53 6.42 -9.34
N VAL A 33 0.52 5.81 -9.85
CA VAL A 33 0.75 4.37 -9.76
C VAL A 33 2.08 4.16 -9.05
N ASP A 34 2.02 3.63 -7.84
CA ASP A 34 3.17 3.27 -7.04
C ASP A 34 3.38 1.76 -7.10
N GLN A 35 4.59 1.35 -7.45
CA GLN A 35 5.04 -0.02 -7.29
C GLN A 35 5.89 -0.09 -6.04
N GLU A 36 5.50 -0.96 -5.11
CA GLU A 36 6.11 -1.07 -3.79
C GLU A 36 6.42 -2.53 -3.46
N VAL A 37 7.42 -2.71 -2.59
CA VAL A 37 7.64 -3.98 -1.89
C VAL A 37 7.33 -3.76 -0.41
N VAL A 38 6.30 -4.43 0.08
CA VAL A 38 5.82 -4.29 1.46
C VAL A 38 6.32 -5.46 2.30
N THR A 39 7.10 -5.16 3.32
CA THR A 39 7.55 -6.12 4.33
C THR A 39 6.48 -6.28 5.40
N ARG A 40 6.17 -7.53 5.74
CA ARG A 40 5.16 -7.92 6.73
C ARG A 40 5.61 -9.11 7.58
N ASN A 41 5.03 -9.26 8.76
CA ASN A 41 5.08 -10.49 9.55
C ASN A 41 3.77 -11.26 9.33
N LEU A 42 3.86 -12.38 8.62
CA LEU A 42 2.77 -13.34 8.44
C LEU A 42 2.90 -14.48 9.48
N PRO A 43 1.86 -15.29 9.70
CA PRO A 43 1.93 -16.43 10.61
C PRO A 43 3.10 -17.38 10.34
N GLU A 44 3.50 -17.53 9.08
CA GLU A 44 4.59 -18.41 8.63
C GLU A 44 5.97 -17.76 8.76
N GLY A 45 6.04 -16.45 9.00
CA GLY A 45 7.29 -15.70 9.15
C GLY A 45 7.27 -14.33 8.48
N LYS A 46 8.43 -13.68 8.46
CA LYS A 46 8.62 -12.41 7.76
C LYS A 46 8.52 -12.68 6.25
N ALA A 47 7.72 -11.88 5.56
CA ALA A 47 7.53 -11.98 4.12
C ALA A 47 7.58 -10.60 3.46
N THR A 48 7.84 -10.61 2.16
CA THR A 48 7.69 -9.44 1.29
C THR A 48 6.57 -9.67 0.28
N ILE A 49 5.80 -8.63 0.00
CA ILE A 49 4.69 -8.64 -0.93
C ILE A 49 4.89 -7.51 -1.94
N GLU A 50 4.87 -7.83 -3.22
CA GLU A 50 4.82 -6.82 -4.27
C GLU A 50 3.42 -6.21 -4.33
N VAL A 51 3.35 -4.88 -4.29
CA VAL A 51 2.09 -4.14 -4.29
C VAL A 51 2.13 -3.10 -5.40
N LEU A 52 1.08 -3.07 -6.22
CA LEU A 52 0.80 -1.97 -7.12
C LEU A 52 -0.37 -1.16 -6.53
N ALA A 53 -0.07 0.04 -6.03
CA ALA A 53 -1.05 0.96 -5.51
C ALA A 53 -1.39 2.00 -6.57
N ILE A 54 -2.67 2.10 -6.93
CA ILE A 54 -3.17 3.05 -7.93
C ILE A 54 -4.06 4.04 -7.20
N TYR A 55 -3.78 5.33 -7.35
CA TYR A 55 -4.52 6.42 -6.74
C TYR A 55 -5.16 7.27 -7.84
N GLU A 56 -6.44 7.57 -7.71
CA GLU A 56 -7.12 8.60 -8.50
C GLU A 56 -7.18 9.89 -7.69
N ILE A 57 -6.77 11.00 -8.29
CA ILE A 57 -6.67 12.32 -7.66
C ILE A 57 -7.73 13.24 -8.25
N GLU A 58 -8.60 13.77 -7.40
CA GLU A 58 -9.58 14.79 -7.74
C GLU A 58 -9.52 15.89 -6.68
N ASN A 59 -9.51 17.16 -7.11
CA ASN A 59 -9.43 18.32 -6.20
C ASN A 59 -8.32 18.19 -5.15
N GLU A 60 -7.12 17.80 -5.60
CA GLU A 60 -5.90 17.61 -4.78
C GLU A 60 -6.02 16.53 -3.69
N LYS A 61 -7.03 15.66 -3.77
CA LYS A 61 -7.26 14.56 -2.82
C LYS A 61 -7.35 13.23 -3.55
N ILE A 62 -6.98 12.15 -2.85
CA ILE A 62 -7.22 10.80 -3.34
C ILE A 62 -8.73 10.54 -3.29
N SER A 63 -9.37 10.42 -4.46
CA SER A 63 -10.80 10.10 -4.59
C SER A 63 -11.02 8.59 -4.55
N LYS A 64 -10.11 7.81 -5.15
CA LYS A 64 -10.16 6.35 -5.19
C LYS A 64 -8.76 5.77 -5.06
N VAL A 65 -8.70 4.56 -4.52
CA VAL A 65 -7.47 3.77 -4.43
C VAL A 65 -7.75 2.32 -4.76
N TRP A 66 -6.84 1.70 -5.49
CA TRP A 66 -6.82 0.26 -5.78
C TRP A 66 -5.48 -0.30 -5.39
N PHE A 67 -5.49 -1.51 -4.84
CA PHE A 67 -4.28 -2.26 -4.52
C PHE A 67 -4.33 -3.60 -5.25
N LEU A 68 -3.32 -3.86 -6.06
CA LEU A 68 -3.05 -5.18 -6.60
C LEU A 68 -1.89 -5.74 -5.79
N MET A 69 -2.07 -6.92 -5.20
CA MET A 69 -1.07 -7.56 -4.36
C MET A 69 -0.62 -8.85 -5.04
N GLY A 70 0.70 -9.04 -5.13
CA GLY A 70 1.29 -10.30 -5.54
C GLY A 70 1.27 -11.34 -4.42
N GLU A 71 1.87 -12.49 -4.68
CA GLU A 71 2.02 -13.55 -3.68
C GLU A 71 3.11 -13.21 -2.65
N PRO A 72 2.95 -13.62 -1.37
CA PRO A 72 3.99 -13.48 -0.37
C PRO A 72 5.26 -14.26 -0.73
N LYS A 73 6.42 -13.62 -0.55
CA LYS A 73 7.74 -14.23 -0.66
C LYS A 73 8.41 -14.25 0.72
N PHE A 74 8.69 -15.45 1.24
CA PHE A 74 9.29 -15.70 2.55
C PHE A 74 10.82 -15.67 2.50
#